data_AF-A0A257ZIH2-F1
#
_entry.id   AF-A0A257ZIH2-F1
#
_cell.length_a   1.000
_cell.length_b   1.000
_cell.length_c   1.000
_cell.angle_alpha   90.00
_cell.angle_beta   90.00
_cell.angle_gamma   90.00
#
_symmetry.space_group_name_H-M   'P 1'
#
loop_
_entity.id
_entity.type
_entity.pdbx_description
1 polymer ?
#
loop_
_entity_poly.entity_id
_entity_poly.type
_entity_poly.pdbx_seq_one_letter_code
_entity_poly.pdbx_strand_id
1 'polypeptide(L)'
;MRIAAAILAALLALPSAPSPGQVAYDSWPVLTDPFASTGGGGIMIHDYDPVVAGGRCTTNFRAIEPNGTVYRNAIVFDAVETQGGILCTNGRWRSLDGDATGTTPFRVFIKGGVKRGSGE
;
A
#
# COMPACT_ATOMS: atom_id res chain seq x y z
N MET A 1 54.95 -5.43 38.56
CA MET A 1 55.32 -5.48 37.13
C MET A 1 54.04 -5.67 36.33
N ARG A 2 53.74 -4.77 35.40
CA ARG A 2 52.46 -4.65 34.67
C ARG A 2 52.43 -5.61 33.49
N ILE A 3 51.39 -6.43 33.34
CA ILE A 3 51.10 -7.14 32.08
C ILE A 3 49.87 -6.49 31.47
N ALA A 4 50.10 -5.78 30.37
CA ALA A 4 49.09 -5.13 29.56
C ALA A 4 48.33 -6.18 28.74
N ALA A 5 47.01 -6.26 28.93
CA ALA A 5 46.13 -6.98 28.02
C ALA A 5 45.49 -5.97 27.08
N ALA A 6 45.93 -5.97 25.82
CA ALA A 6 45.35 -5.18 24.75
C ALA A 6 44.00 -5.79 24.34
N ILE A 7 42.90 -5.06 24.56
CA ILE A 7 41.58 -5.45 24.09
C ILE A 7 41.43 -4.93 22.65
N LEU A 8 41.51 -5.86 21.71
CA LEU A 8 41.30 -5.64 20.28
C LEU A 8 39.79 -5.45 20.03
N ALA A 9 39.34 -4.23 19.82
CA ALA A 9 37.97 -3.93 19.43
C ALA A 9 37.75 -4.31 17.95
N ALA A 10 37.22 -5.49 17.70
CA ALA A 10 36.74 -5.88 16.38
C ALA A 10 35.37 -5.21 16.13
N LEU A 11 35.36 -4.12 15.36
CA LEU A 11 34.14 -3.57 14.80
C LEU A 11 33.59 -4.55 13.75
N LEU A 12 32.53 -5.25 14.10
CA LEU A 12 31.71 -6.02 13.17
C LEU A 12 31.06 -5.04 12.17
N ALA A 13 31.62 -4.96 10.97
CA ALA A 13 30.95 -4.34 9.82
C ALA A 13 29.72 -5.18 9.46
N LEU A 14 28.55 -4.76 9.92
CA LEU A 14 27.28 -5.32 9.49
C LEU A 14 27.12 -5.06 7.98
N PRO A 15 26.76 -6.07 7.17
CA PRO A 15 26.46 -5.86 5.77
C PRO A 15 25.24 -4.93 5.67
N SER A 16 25.43 -3.78 5.02
CA SER A 16 24.34 -2.91 4.60
C SER A 16 23.38 -3.74 3.75
N ALA A 17 22.19 -4.04 4.28
CA ALA A 17 21.15 -4.65 3.47
C ALA A 17 20.91 -3.77 2.23
N PRO A 18 20.75 -4.35 1.03
CA PRO A 18 20.45 -3.58 -0.16
C PRO A 18 19.20 -2.76 0.12
N SER A 19 19.35 -1.43 0.11
CA SER A 19 18.20 -0.54 0.14
C SER A 19 17.40 -0.84 -1.13
N PRO A 20 16.13 -1.27 -1.05
CA PRO A 20 15.29 -1.34 -2.24
C PRO A 20 15.36 0.04 -2.86
N GLY A 21 15.83 0.12 -4.11
CA GLY A 21 16.04 1.39 -4.80
C GLY A 21 14.83 2.30 -4.61
N GLN A 22 15.06 3.61 -4.46
CA GLN A 22 13.99 4.57 -4.21
C GLN A 22 12.92 4.44 -5.30
N VAL A 23 11.76 3.88 -4.91
CA VAL A 23 10.57 3.87 -5.76
C VAL A 23 10.08 5.31 -5.88
N ALA A 24 9.86 5.78 -7.12
CA ALA A 24 9.35 7.12 -7.40
C ALA A 24 7.84 7.22 -7.11
N TYR A 25 7.42 7.04 -5.86
CA TYR A 25 5.99 7.10 -5.50
C TYR A 25 5.34 8.44 -5.84
N ASP A 26 6.11 9.53 -5.82
CA ASP A 26 5.63 10.87 -6.18
C ASP A 26 5.24 10.99 -7.66
N SER A 27 5.72 10.08 -8.54
CA SER A 27 5.32 10.02 -9.94
C SER A 27 4.07 9.19 -10.19
N TRP A 28 3.52 8.51 -9.17
CA TRP A 28 2.27 7.77 -9.32
C TRP A 28 1.10 8.74 -9.52
N PRO A 29 0.08 8.37 -10.30
CA PRO A 29 -1.12 9.17 -10.47
C PRO A 29 -1.74 9.53 -9.12
N VAL A 30 -2.19 10.78 -8.98
CA VAL A 30 -3.07 11.16 -7.86
C VAL A 30 -4.33 10.31 -7.97
N LEU A 31 -4.78 9.77 -6.83
CA LEU A 31 -5.98 8.97 -6.79
C LEU A 31 -7.20 9.85 -7.13
N THR A 32 -7.92 9.49 -8.17
CA THR A 32 -9.15 10.16 -8.61
C THR A 32 -10.36 9.25 -8.39
N ASP A 33 -11.54 9.86 -8.26
CA ASP A 33 -12.81 9.14 -8.27
C ASP A 33 -13.60 9.53 -9.54
N PRO A 34 -13.96 8.56 -10.41
CA PRO A 34 -13.57 7.15 -10.36
C PRO A 34 -12.19 6.87 -10.94
N PHE A 35 -11.76 5.61 -10.84
CA PHE A 35 -10.64 5.05 -11.62
C PHE A 35 -10.95 3.62 -12.09
N ALA A 36 -10.22 3.15 -13.10
CA ALA A 36 -10.44 1.82 -13.67
C ALA A 36 -9.99 0.71 -12.69
N SER A 37 -10.80 -0.35 -12.56
CA SER A 37 -10.45 -1.53 -11.78
C SER A 37 -9.23 -2.25 -12.37
N THR A 38 -8.32 -2.71 -11.50
CA THR A 38 -7.20 -3.58 -11.90
C THR A 38 -7.67 -4.96 -12.38
N GLY A 39 -8.91 -5.35 -12.09
CA GLY A 39 -9.50 -6.59 -12.58
C GLY A 39 -9.97 -6.54 -14.05
N GLY A 40 -9.96 -5.35 -14.69
CA GLY A 40 -10.40 -5.16 -16.07
C GLY A 40 -11.93 -5.16 -16.24
N GLY A 41 -12.39 -5.49 -17.45
CA GLY A 41 -13.82 -5.61 -17.77
C GLY A 41 -14.60 -4.29 -17.89
N GLY A 42 -13.90 -3.15 -17.91
CA GLY A 42 -14.53 -1.82 -17.92
C GLY A 42 -15.16 -1.45 -16.57
N ILE A 43 -14.85 -2.19 -15.50
CA ILE A 43 -15.36 -1.91 -14.15
C ILE A 43 -14.68 -0.64 -13.63
N MET A 44 -15.49 0.28 -13.11
CA MET A 44 -15.02 1.52 -12.49
C MET A 44 -15.13 1.44 -10.97
N ILE A 45 -14.09 1.91 -10.28
CA ILE A 45 -14.00 1.95 -8.83
C ILE A 45 -14.34 3.36 -8.34
N HIS A 46 -15.27 3.43 -7.39
CA HIS A 46 -15.79 4.67 -6.81
C HIS A 46 -15.63 4.71 -5.29
N ASP A 47 -15.68 5.93 -4.73
CA ASP A 47 -15.61 6.26 -3.30
C ASP A 47 -14.37 5.71 -2.59
N TYR A 48 -13.29 5.50 -3.34
CA TYR A 48 -12.09 4.89 -2.82
C TYR A 48 -11.25 5.91 -2.04
N ASP A 49 -11.40 5.93 -0.72
CA ASP A 49 -10.72 6.88 0.15
C ASP A 49 -10.00 6.19 1.32
N PRO A 50 -8.79 5.63 1.10
CA PRO A 50 -8.05 4.92 2.14
C PRO A 50 -7.73 5.79 3.35
N VAL A 51 -8.08 5.32 4.53
CA VAL A 51 -7.77 5.94 5.83
C VAL A 51 -6.79 5.05 6.58
N VAL A 52 -5.74 5.65 7.14
CA VAL A 52 -4.72 4.92 7.92
C VAL A 52 -5.06 4.97 9.40
N ALA A 53 -5.18 3.79 10.02
CA ALA A 53 -5.34 3.66 11.46
C ALA A 53 -4.82 2.30 11.95
N GLY A 54 -4.12 2.29 13.09
CA GLY A 54 -3.69 1.04 13.75
C GLY A 54 -2.84 0.12 12.87
N GLY A 55 -1.94 0.67 12.06
CA GLY A 55 -1.06 -0.09 11.17
C GLY A 55 -1.74 -0.67 9.93
N ARG A 56 -2.95 -0.22 9.60
CA ARG A 56 -3.71 -0.65 8.41
C ARG A 56 -4.21 0.55 7.62
N CYS A 57 -4.39 0.37 6.32
CA CYS A 57 -5.21 1.28 5.53
C CYS A 57 -6.53 0.59 5.18
N THR A 58 -7.65 1.26 5.39
CA THR A 58 -8.98 0.70 5.08
C THR A 58 -9.77 1.66 4.22
N THR A 59 -10.59 1.11 3.33
CA THR A 59 -11.63 1.87 2.63
C THR A 59 -12.79 0.97 2.26
N ASN A 60 -13.98 1.56 2.18
CA ASN A 60 -15.07 0.98 1.41
C ASN A 60 -14.96 1.48 -0.03
N PHE A 61 -15.54 0.75 -0.97
CA PHE A 61 -15.60 1.18 -2.36
C PHE A 61 -16.76 0.53 -3.09
N ARG A 62 -17.17 1.14 -4.20
CA ARG A 62 -18.09 0.51 -5.16
C ARG A 62 -17.32 0.07 -6.40
N ALA A 63 -17.59 -1.14 -6.87
CA ALA A 63 -17.22 -1.59 -8.21
C ALA A 63 -18.47 -1.52 -9.07
N ILE A 64 -18.43 -0.71 -10.12
CA ILE A 64 -19.58 -0.49 -11.02
C ILE A 64 -19.24 -1.06 -12.39
N GLU A 65 -20.03 -2.02 -12.85
CA GLU A 65 -19.92 -2.60 -14.19
C GLU A 65 -20.44 -1.64 -15.28
N PRO A 66 -20.03 -1.81 -16.55
CA PRO A 66 -20.55 -1.01 -17.67
C PRO A 66 -22.08 -1.05 -17.83
N ASN A 67 -22.74 -2.12 -17.37
CA ASN A 67 -24.20 -2.25 -17.39
C ASN A 67 -24.91 -1.53 -16.24
N GLY A 68 -24.17 -0.90 -15.32
CA GLY A 68 -24.71 -0.20 -14.15
C GLY A 68 -24.87 -1.06 -12.89
N THR A 69 -24.51 -2.35 -12.92
CA THR A 69 -24.50 -3.21 -11.73
C THR A 69 -23.48 -2.69 -10.73
N VAL A 70 -23.88 -2.59 -9.46
CA VAL A 70 -23.05 -2.04 -8.38
C VAL A 70 -22.77 -3.09 -7.33
N TYR A 71 -21.49 -3.31 -7.03
CA TYR A 71 -21.03 -4.13 -5.91
C TYR A 71 -20.39 -3.26 -4.84
N ARG A 72 -20.87 -3.39 -3.58
CA ARG A 72 -20.26 -2.72 -2.44
C ARG A 72 -19.22 -3.61 -1.79
N ASN A 73 -18.04 -3.06 -1.55
CA ASN A 73 -16.90 -3.81 -1.05
C ASN A 73 -16.19 -3.03 0.05
N ALA A 74 -15.42 -3.76 0.86
CA ALA A 74 -14.45 -3.22 1.80
C ALA A 74 -13.08 -3.83 1.51
N ILE A 75 -12.02 -3.05 1.68
CA ILE A 75 -10.64 -3.49 1.50
C ILE A 75 -9.78 -3.06 2.69
N VAL A 76 -8.85 -3.94 3.06
CA VAL A 76 -7.84 -3.70 4.07
C VAL A 76 -6.46 -3.93 3.46
N PHE A 77 -5.58 -2.97 3.66
CA PHE A 77 -4.16 -3.02 3.33
C PHE A 77 -3.31 -3.08 4.59
N ASP A 78 -2.09 -3.57 4.43
CA ASP A 78 -1.03 -3.31 5.39
C ASP A 78 -0.55 -1.87 5.19
N ALA A 79 -0.34 -1.13 6.29
CA ALA A 79 0.24 0.21 6.23
C ALA A 79 1.72 0.14 6.60
N VAL A 80 2.60 0.44 5.64
CA VAL A 80 4.05 0.40 5.80
C VAL A 80 4.61 1.80 5.71
N GLU A 81 5.29 2.27 6.76
CA GLU A 81 6.01 3.54 6.72
C GLU A 81 7.19 3.45 5.74
N THR A 82 7.27 4.37 4.78
CA THR A 82 8.35 4.40 3.80
C THR A 82 8.50 5.78 3.17
N GLN A 83 9.74 6.20 2.90
CA GLN A 83 10.05 7.44 2.16
C GLN A 83 9.30 8.70 2.64
N GLY A 84 9.07 8.81 3.95
CA GLY A 84 8.36 9.92 4.59
C GLY A 84 6.84 9.94 4.35
N GLY A 85 6.26 8.83 3.91
CA GLY A 85 4.82 8.60 3.78
C GLY A 85 4.44 7.19 4.21
N ILE A 86 3.23 6.77 3.83
CA ILE A 86 2.66 5.47 4.16
C ILE A 86 2.29 4.76 2.87
N LEU A 87 2.84 3.57 2.66
CA LEU A 87 2.47 2.67 1.57
C LEU A 87 1.41 1.68 2.08
N CYS A 88 0.21 1.78 1.52
CA CYS A 88 -0.86 0.81 1.65
C CYS A 88 -0.64 -0.30 0.61
N THR A 89 -0.34 -1.52 1.07
CA THR A 89 0.02 -2.66 0.21
C THR A 89 -0.66 -3.96 0.66
N ASN A 90 -0.55 -5.03 -0.14
CA ASN A 90 -1.15 -6.34 0.11
C ASN A 90 -2.67 -6.28 0.32
N GLY A 91 -3.37 -5.55 -0.55
CA GLY A 91 -4.81 -5.30 -0.42
C GLY A 91 -5.63 -6.58 -0.45
N ARG A 92 -6.49 -6.76 0.56
CA ARG A 92 -7.45 -7.86 0.66
C ARG A 92 -8.84 -7.29 0.76
N TRP A 93 -9.71 -7.63 -0.19
CA TRP A 93 -11.06 -7.12 -0.27
C TRP A 93 -12.10 -8.21 -0.04
N ARG A 94 -13.28 -7.77 0.38
CA ARG A 94 -14.47 -8.60 0.51
C ARG A 94 -15.70 -7.83 0.05
N SER A 95 -16.67 -8.58 -0.45
CA SER A 95 -18.03 -8.08 -0.65
C SER A 95 -18.66 -7.70 0.70
N LEU A 96 -19.48 -6.65 0.67
CA LEU A 96 -20.34 -6.26 1.77
C LEU A 96 -21.74 -6.89 1.68
N ASP A 97 -22.13 -7.32 0.48
CA ASP A 97 -23.47 -7.85 0.19
C ASP A 97 -23.48 -9.37 -0.07
N GLY A 98 -22.31 -10.04 0.04
CA GLY A 98 -22.14 -11.46 -0.21
C GLY A 98 -20.86 -12.02 0.41
N ASP A 99 -20.44 -13.20 -0.03
CA ASP A 99 -19.30 -13.97 0.49
C ASP A 99 -18.04 -13.88 -0.38
N ALA A 100 -18.10 -13.18 -1.51
CA ALA A 100 -16.95 -12.98 -2.38
C ALA A 100 -15.79 -12.26 -1.68
N THR A 101 -14.57 -12.74 -1.88
CA THR A 101 -13.33 -12.16 -1.36
C THR A 101 -12.23 -12.22 -2.41
N GLY A 102 -11.18 -11.43 -2.23
CA GLY A 102 -10.01 -11.49 -3.10
C GLY A 102 -8.88 -10.60 -2.64
N THR A 103 -7.87 -10.49 -3.49
CA THR A 103 -6.73 -9.59 -3.32
C THR A 103 -6.63 -8.64 -4.51
N THR A 104 -5.80 -7.60 -4.39
CA THR A 104 -5.49 -6.68 -5.49
C THR A 104 -4.00 -6.32 -5.48
N PRO A 105 -3.37 -6.17 -6.66
CA PRO A 105 -2.04 -5.59 -6.77
C PRO A 105 -2.05 -4.07 -6.58
N PHE A 106 -3.23 -3.43 -6.57
CA PHE A 106 -3.34 -1.98 -6.40
C PHE A 106 -2.72 -1.53 -5.08
N ARG A 107 -1.85 -0.54 -5.13
CA ARG A 107 -1.17 0.08 -3.99
C ARG A 107 -1.54 1.54 -3.91
N VAL A 108 -1.55 2.07 -2.68
CA VAL A 108 -1.77 3.50 -2.43
C VAL A 108 -0.62 4.05 -1.60
N PHE A 109 0.01 5.11 -2.08
CA PHE A 109 0.99 5.87 -1.31
C PHE A 109 0.36 7.16 -0.80
N ILE A 110 0.51 7.43 0.50
CA ILE A 110 -0.08 8.58 1.18
C ILE A 110 1.04 9.42 1.78
N LYS A 111 1.14 10.69 1.36
CA LYS A 111 2.16 11.63 1.86
C LYS A 111 1.62 13.06 1.83
N GLY A 112 1.73 13.77 2.95
CA GLY A 112 1.28 15.17 3.04
C GLY A 112 -0.20 15.37 2.68
N GLY A 113 -1.06 14.40 2.99
CA GLY A 113 -2.49 14.43 2.65
C GLY A 113 -2.81 14.03 1.19
N VAL A 114 -1.81 13.87 0.32
CA VAL A 114 -2.00 13.42 -1.06
C VAL A 114 -2.00 11.89 -1.11
N LYS A 115 -3.00 11.31 -1.76
CA LYS A 115 -3.13 9.87 -2.01
C LYS A 115 -2.82 9.60 -3.47
N ARG A 116 -1.90 8.70 -3.75
CA ARG A 116 -1.50 8.30 -5.12
C ARG A 116 -1.67 6.80 -5.28
N GLY A 117 -2.28 6.38 -6.38
CA GLY A 117 -2.63 4.97 -6.63
C GLY A 117 -1.87 4.40 -7.82
N SER A 118 -1.46 3.15 -7.73
CA SER A 118 -0.89 2.40 -8.86
C SER A 118 -1.30 0.94 -8.79
N GLY A 119 -1.78 0.40 -9.92
CA GLY A 119 -2.14 -1.00 -10.10
C GLY A 119 -0.96 -1.95 -10.31
N GLU A 120 0.25 -1.38 -10.42
CA GLU A 120 1.37 -1.89 -11.25
C GLU A 120 1.05 -1.97 -12.74
#